data_AF-A0A520NN99-F1
#
_entry.id   AF-A0A520NN99-F1
#
_cell.length_a   1.000
_cell.length_b   1.000
_cell.length_c   1.000
_cell.angle_alpha   90.00
_cell.angle_beta   90.00
_cell.angle_gamma   90.00
#
_symmetry.space_group_name_H-M   'P 1'
#
loop_
_entity.id
_entity.type
_entity.pdbx_description
1 polymer ?
#
loop_
_entity_poly.entity_id
_entity_poly.type
_entity_poly.pdbx_seq_one_letter_code
_entity_poly.pdbx_strand_id
1 'polypeptide(L)' 'MDLFTTEFTTVEGIFIVAPNSQLGVGAPTNFSRTSTPHDQMVLEIGYGGSIDPVIETGKRSSINNR' A
#
# COMPACT_ATOMS: atom_id res chain seq x y z
N MET A 1 -1.79 -5.79 23.08
CA MET A 1 -0.34 -5.61 23.35
C MET A 1 -0.07 -6.18 24.70
N ASP A 2 0.55 -7.35 24.74
CA ASP A 2 0.98 -7.99 25.98
C ASP A 2 2.43 -7.57 26.29
N LEU A 3 2.91 -7.91 27.49
CA LEU A 3 4.23 -7.50 27.99
C LEU A 3 5.38 -7.97 27.08
N PHE A 4 5.24 -9.15 26.46
CA PHE A 4 6.28 -9.77 25.63
C PHE A 4 5.86 -10.01 24.19
N THR A 5 4.57 -9.91 23.87
CA THR A 5 4.03 -10.23 22.56
C THR A 5 3.11 -9.14 22.04
N THR A 6 3.11 -9.04 20.72
CA THR A 6 2.21 -8.19 19.95
C THR A 6 1.36 -9.07 19.06
N GLU A 7 0.08 -8.77 19.03
CA GLU A 7 -0.93 -9.51 18.28
C GLU A 7 -1.44 -8.65 17.14
N PHE A 8 -1.54 -9.22 15.94
CA PHE A 8 -2.16 -8.56 14.78
C PHE A 8 -2.88 -9.57 13.89
N THR A 9 -3.96 -9.10 13.26
CA THR A 9 -4.75 -9.89 12.32
C THR A 9 -4.44 -9.42 10.91
N THR A 10 -4.12 -10.36 10.01
CA THR A 10 -3.90 -10.03 8.60
C THR A 10 -5.20 -9.63 7.91
N VAL A 11 -5.10 -9.03 6.73
CA VAL A 11 -6.26 -8.75 5.88
C VAL A 11 -7.08 -10.00 5.52
N GLU A 12 -6.47 -11.18 5.58
CA GLU A 12 -7.10 -12.48 5.34
C GLU A 12 -7.74 -13.08 6.61
N GLY A 13 -7.62 -12.41 7.76
CA GLY A 13 -8.15 -12.91 9.04
C GLY A 13 -7.21 -13.88 9.77
N ILE A 14 -5.97 -14.05 9.32
CA ILE A 14 -4.97 -14.89 10.01
C ILE A 14 -4.48 -14.14 11.25
N PHE A 15 -4.50 -14.81 12.40
CA PHE A 15 -4.02 -14.25 13.66
C PHE A 15 -2.52 -14.54 13.84
N ILE A 16 -1.73 -13.49 14.03
CA ILE A 16 -0.28 -13.57 14.20
C ILE A 16 0.10 -13.03 15.58
N VAL A 17 0.94 -13.79 16.28
CA VAL A 17 1.55 -13.40 17.55
C VAL A 17 3.06 -13.31 17.36
N ALA A 18 3.62 -12.11 17.53
CA ALA A 18 5.04 -11.84 17.37
C ALA A 18 5.67 -11.40 18.70
N PRO A 19 6.86 -11.92 19.08
CA PRO A 19 7.63 -11.40 20.19
C PRO A 19 7.99 -9.91 19.99
N ASN A 20 7.85 -9.10 21.03
CA ASN A 20 8.18 -7.67 21.00
C ASN A 20 9.66 -7.43 20.61
N SER A 21 10.54 -8.36 20.96
CA SER A 21 11.96 -8.34 20.59
C SER A 21 12.20 -8.42 19.07
N GLN A 22 11.27 -9.00 18.30
CA GLN A 22 11.39 -9.14 16.84
C GLN A 22 10.81 -7.94 16.09
N LEU A 23 9.90 -7.18 16.70
CA LEU A 23 9.29 -6.01 16.08
C LEU A 23 10.20 -4.78 16.04
N GLY A 24 11.20 -4.72 16.93
CA GLY A 24 12.17 -3.61 16.97
C GLY A 24 13.42 -3.80 16.10
N VAL A 25 13.60 -4.96 15.47
CA VAL A 25 14.82 -5.29 14.70
C VAL A 25 14.74 -4.79 13.25
N GLY A 26 13.55 -4.51 12.74
CA GLY A 26 13.29 -3.82 11.47
C GLY A 26 12.55 -2.51 11.68
N ALA A 27 12.54 -1.62 10.69
CA ALA A 27 11.73 -0.40 10.75
C ALA A 27 10.24 -0.77 10.50
N PRO A 28 9.35 -0.70 11.52
CA PRO A 28 7.94 -1.00 11.30
C PRO A 28 7.31 0.08 10.42
N THR A 29 6.60 -0.34 9.38
CA THR A 29 5.86 0.59 8.50
C THR A 29 4.44 0.75 9.02
N ASN A 30 4.06 1.97 9.37
CA ASN A 30 2.69 2.29 9.79
C ASN A 30 1.92 2.94 8.64
N PHE A 31 1.12 2.14 7.94
CA PHE A 31 0.29 2.59 6.83
C PHE A 31 -0.89 3.46 7.26
N SER A 32 -1.38 3.32 8.49
CA SER A 32 -2.52 4.09 9.02
C SER A 32 -2.14 5.46 9.59
N ARG A 33 -0.84 5.74 9.79
CA ARG A 33 -0.38 7.04 10.33
C ARG A 33 -0.65 8.20 9.39
N THR A 34 -0.64 7.94 8.08
CA THR A 34 -0.84 8.95 7.05
C THR A 34 -2.30 8.92 6.60
N SER A 35 -3.01 10.03 6.74
CA SER A 35 -4.42 10.15 6.31
C SER A 35 -4.59 10.21 4.79
N THR A 36 -3.51 10.46 4.05
CA THR A 36 -3.49 10.54 2.59
C THR A 36 -2.48 9.53 2.04
N PRO A 37 -2.88 8.27 1.80
CA PRO A 37 -2.01 7.28 1.19
C PRO A 37 -1.61 7.72 -0.24
N HIS A 38 -0.43 7.32 -0.68
CA HIS A 38 0.05 7.55 -2.04
C HIS A 38 -0.12 6.28 -2.88
N ASP A 39 -1.05 6.33 -3.83
CA ASP A 39 -1.26 5.25 -4.78
C ASP A 39 -0.38 5.44 -6.01
N GLN A 40 0.26 4.37 -6.48
CA GLN A 40 1.07 4.37 -7.69
C GLN A 40 0.37 3.53 -8.78
N MET A 41 0.16 4.13 -9.94
CA MET A 41 -0.38 3.46 -11.13
C MET A 41 0.71 3.38 -12.20
N VAL A 42 0.86 2.20 -12.81
CA VAL A 42 1.74 1.99 -13.96
C VAL A 42 0.88 1.71 -15.18
N LEU A 43 1.07 2.51 -16.24
CA LEU A 43 0.36 2.41 -17.51
C LEU A 43 1.35 1.99 -18.60
N GLU A 44 1.12 0.84 -19.21
CA GLU A 44 1.92 0.35 -20.32
C GLU A 44 1.28 0.73 -21.66
N ILE A 45 2.12 1.16 -22.61
CA ILE A 45 1.70 1.48 -23.97
C ILE A 45 2.55 0.70 -24.97
N GLY A 46 1.93 0.21 -26.03
CA GLY A 46 2.67 -0.39 -27.13
C GLY A 46 3.57 0.64 -27.83
N TYR A 47 4.67 0.19 -28.43
CA TYR A 47 5.68 1.04 -29.08
C TYR A 47 5.17 1.92 -30.24
N GLY A 48 3.99 1.61 -30.80
CA GLY A 48 3.32 2.45 -31.81
C GLY A 48 2.17 3.30 -31.27
N GLY A 49 1.92 3.26 -29.96
CA GLY A 49 0.86 4.01 -29.29
C GLY A 49 1.25 5.46 -29.02
N SER A 50 0.28 6.37 -29.11
CA SER A 50 0.50 7.76 -28.71
C SER A 50 0.46 7.90 -27.19
N ILE A 51 1.40 8.67 -26.64
CA ILE A 51 1.55 8.92 -25.20
C ILE A 51 0.43 9.85 -24.69
N ASP A 52 0.05 10.85 -25.49
CA ASP A 52 -0.91 11.89 -25.09
C ASP A 52 -2.29 11.34 -24.65
N PRO A 53 -2.97 10.47 -25.41
CA PRO A 53 -4.26 9.92 -24.99
C PRO A 53 -4.15 9.01 -23.76
N VAL A 54 -2.98 8.40 -23.53
CA VAL A 54 -2.74 7.52 -22.37
C VAL A 54 -2.59 8.36 -21.11
N ILE A 55 -1.87 9.47 -21.18
CA ILE A 55 -1.79 10.44 -20.07
C ILE A 55 -3.17 10.99 -19.74
N GLU A 56 -3.96 11.34 -20.75
CA GLU A 56 -5.33 11.85 -20.53
C GLU A 56 -6.23 10.80 -19.85
N THR A 57 -6.14 9.54 -20.31
CA THR A 57 -6.88 8.43 -19.72
C THR A 57 -6.44 8.17 -18.27
N GLY A 58 -5.14 8.21 -17.99
CA GLY A 58 -4.60 8.07 -16.63
C GLY A 58 -5.12 9.15 -15.68
N LYS A 59 -5.17 10.42 -16.14
CA LYS A 59 -5.73 11.53 -15.35
C LYS A 59 -7.21 11.34 -15.07
N ARG A 60 -8.00 10.90 -16.07
CA ARG A 60 -9.44 10.63 -15.90
C ARG A 60 -9.69 9.47 -14.93
N SER A 61 -8.89 8.40 -15.02
CA SER A 61 -8.98 7.27 -14.10
C SER A 61 -8.64 7.66 -12.66
N SER A 62 -7.67 8.56 -12.46
CA SER A 62 -7.32 9.08 -11.14
C SER A 62 -8.43 9.90 -10.48
N ILE A 63 -9.26 10.59 -11.27
CA ILE A 63 -10.39 11.39 -10.76
C ILE A 63 -11.59 10.51 -10.40
N ASN A 64 -11.84 9.46 -11.19
CA ASN A 64 -13.00 8.58 -11.02
C ASN A 64 -12.85 7.53 -9.91
N ASN A 65 -11.65 7.39 -9.32
CA ASN A 65 -11.34 6.41 -8.29
C ASN A 65 -11.30 7.02 -6.87
N ARG A 66 -12.00 8.16 -6.67
CA ARG A 66 -12.13 8.86 -5.39
C ARG A 66 -13.54 8.73 -4.82
#